data_AF-A0A914IY23-F1
#
_entry.id   AF-A0A914IY23-F1
#
_cell.length_a   1.000
_cell.length_b   1.000
_cell.length_c   1.000
_cell.angle_alpha   90.00
_cell.angle_beta   90.00
_cell.angle_gamma   90.00
#
_symmetry.space_group_name_H-M   'P 1'
#
loop_
_entity.id
_entity.type
_entity.pdbx_description
1 polymer ?
#
loop_
_entity_poly.entity_id
_entity_poly.type
_entity_poly.pdbx_seq_one_letter_code
_entity_poly.pdbx_strand_id
1 'polypeptide(L)'
;MAFPNPPSYAKLYTKANFNAGLCPPPPPVPSKFTVFGEEYNLEEPMVPSLPSLGLPQFFGDIKTSGNIKDELKKLNGSLLAAFLDLTQLLIVGNPLSPHVSKKFEDLAFLFFNFHHLLNEFRVVQARATLVQIQREQNQKLRRVLTKMAKAVVETKQILSESMRKTKEQLENVPALSTKIETAPDFTDTECYNIWQVTRKSTC
;
A
#
# COMPACT_ATOMS: atom_id res chain seq x y z
N MET A 1 -12.16 -12.16 -32.17
CA MET A 1 -11.92 -10.71 -32.36
C MET A 1 -10.44 -10.45 -32.15
N ALA A 2 -9.77 -9.75 -33.06
CA ALA A 2 -8.40 -9.30 -32.86
C ALA A 2 -8.40 -8.07 -31.95
N PHE A 3 -7.45 -7.97 -31.04
CA PHE A 3 -7.26 -6.76 -30.24
C PHE A 3 -6.87 -5.58 -31.14
N PRO A 4 -7.23 -4.34 -30.78
CA PRO A 4 -6.77 -3.17 -31.53
C PRO A 4 -5.25 -3.08 -31.48
N ASN A 5 -4.66 -2.61 -32.59
CA ASN A 5 -3.23 -2.30 -32.63
C ASN A 5 -2.90 -1.23 -31.58
N PRO A 6 -1.68 -1.25 -31.00
CA PRO A 6 -1.29 -0.24 -30.05
C PRO A 6 -1.32 1.16 -30.67
N PRO A 7 -1.49 2.21 -29.85
CA PRO A 7 -1.49 3.59 -30.32
C PRO A 7 -0.22 3.94 -31.10
N SER A 8 -0.35 4.80 -32.12
CA SER A 8 0.75 5.21 -33.01
C SER A 8 1.94 5.82 -32.27
N TYR A 9 1.68 6.54 -31.17
CA TYR A 9 2.71 7.17 -30.34
C TYR A 9 3.63 6.16 -29.63
N ALA A 10 3.22 4.90 -29.47
CA ALA A 10 4.04 3.87 -28.81
C ALA A 10 5.38 3.67 -29.53
N LYS A 11 5.44 3.92 -30.84
CA LYS A 11 6.67 3.84 -31.66
C LYS A 11 7.73 4.88 -31.29
N LEU A 12 7.33 5.99 -30.64
CA LEU A 12 8.24 7.07 -30.27
C LEU A 12 9.07 6.73 -29.02
N TYR A 13 8.65 5.74 -28.23
CA TYR A 13 9.33 5.29 -27.01
C TYR A 13 10.44 4.28 -27.34
N THR A 14 11.50 4.76 -27.99
CA THR A 14 12.72 3.98 -28.25
C THR A 14 13.83 4.30 -27.24
N LYS A 15 14.77 3.37 -27.04
CA LYS A 15 15.93 3.59 -26.14
C LYS A 15 16.75 4.83 -26.55
N ALA A 16 16.89 5.07 -27.85
CA ALA A 16 17.60 6.23 -28.38
C ALA A 16 16.89 7.55 -28.01
N ASN A 17 15.56 7.62 -28.23
CA ASN A 17 14.77 8.80 -27.88
C ASN A 17 14.69 9.04 -26.36
N PHE A 18 14.67 7.97 -25.57
CA PHE A 18 14.72 8.06 -24.10
C PHE A 18 16.03 8.70 -23.62
N ASN A 19 17.17 8.22 -24.13
CA ASN A 19 18.48 8.77 -23.79
C ASN A 19 18.66 10.21 -24.28
N ALA A 20 18.03 10.57 -25.39
CA ALA A 20 18.05 11.92 -25.96
C ALA A 20 17.00 12.86 -25.35
N GLY A 21 16.12 12.39 -24.44
CA GLY A 21 15.05 13.19 -23.86
C GLY A 21 13.93 13.60 -24.84
N LEU A 22 13.83 12.92 -25.98
CA LEU A 22 12.86 13.22 -27.05
C LEU A 22 11.55 12.42 -26.94
N CYS A 23 11.38 11.64 -25.87
CA CYS A 23 10.13 10.93 -25.63
C CYS A 23 8.99 11.94 -25.36
N PRO A 24 7.84 11.82 -26.05
CA PRO A 24 6.72 12.70 -25.78
C PRO A 24 6.26 12.54 -24.32
N PRO A 25 5.88 13.64 -23.65
CA PRO A 25 5.32 13.56 -22.31
C PRO A 25 3.99 12.78 -22.34
N PRO A 26 3.61 12.14 -21.22
CA PRO A 26 2.31 11.50 -21.12
C PRO A 26 1.20 12.54 -21.39
N PRO A 27 0.09 12.13 -22.03
CA PRO A 27 -1.03 13.02 -22.27
C PRO A 27 -1.58 13.57 -20.93
N PRO A 28 -2.13 14.81 -20.92
CA PRO A 28 -2.72 15.36 -19.71
C PRO A 28 -3.90 14.49 -19.25
N VAL A 29 -4.08 14.38 -17.93
CA VAL A 29 -5.18 13.63 -17.35
C VAL A 29 -6.49 14.33 -17.72
N PRO A 30 -7.42 13.67 -18.43
CA PRO A 30 -8.68 14.29 -18.80
C PRO A 30 -9.58 14.47 -17.58
N SER A 31 -10.17 15.66 -17.42
CA SER A 31 -11.17 15.90 -16.36
C SER A 31 -12.48 15.15 -16.60
N LYS A 32 -12.78 14.83 -17.88
CA LYS A 32 -13.97 14.11 -18.30
C LYS A 32 -13.57 12.85 -19.05
N PHE A 33 -14.08 11.70 -18.64
CA PHE A 33 -13.74 10.42 -19.25
C PHE A 33 -14.91 9.46 -19.17
N THR A 34 -15.05 8.59 -20.18
CA THR A 34 -16.14 7.61 -20.22
C THR A 34 -15.64 6.28 -19.67
N VAL A 35 -16.33 5.71 -18.68
CA VAL A 35 -16.06 4.38 -18.12
C VAL A 35 -17.31 3.54 -18.25
N PHE A 36 -17.20 2.37 -18.90
CA PHE A 36 -18.33 1.46 -19.16
C PHE A 36 -19.54 2.12 -19.84
N GLY A 37 -19.32 3.18 -20.63
CA GLY A 37 -20.38 3.92 -21.30
C GLY A 37 -20.98 5.08 -20.50
N GLU A 38 -20.57 5.27 -19.25
CA GLU A 38 -20.97 6.41 -18.42
C GLU A 38 -19.89 7.50 -18.47
N GLU A 39 -20.30 8.76 -18.67
CA GLU A 39 -19.39 9.91 -18.58
C GLU A 39 -19.16 10.30 -17.12
N TYR A 40 -17.89 10.30 -16.72
CA TYR A 40 -17.43 10.76 -15.41
C TYR A 40 -16.78 12.13 -15.54
N ASN A 41 -17.14 13.05 -14.66
CA ASN A 41 -16.52 14.35 -14.51
C ASN A 41 -15.84 14.45 -13.15
N LEU A 42 -14.53 14.67 -13.12
CA LEU A 42 -13.74 14.77 -11.88
C LEU A 42 -14.03 16.05 -11.08
N GLU A 43 -14.64 17.06 -11.70
CA GLU A 43 -15.02 18.31 -11.03
C GLU A 43 -16.31 18.17 -10.21
N GLU A 44 -17.11 17.15 -10.51
CA GLU A 44 -18.38 16.89 -9.86
C GLU A 44 -18.22 15.87 -8.71
N PRO A 45 -19.19 15.80 -7.79
CA PRO A 45 -19.21 14.75 -6.78
C PRO A 45 -19.17 13.37 -7.46
N MET A 46 -18.25 12.50 -6.99
CA MET A 46 -18.05 11.15 -7.56
C MET A 46 -19.34 10.30 -7.55
N VAL A 47 -20.24 10.57 -6.61
CA VAL A 47 -21.59 9.98 -6.58
C VAL A 47 -22.58 11.11 -6.87
N PRO A 48 -23.29 11.08 -8.02
CA PRO A 48 -24.33 12.06 -8.32
C PRO A 48 -25.50 11.92 -7.34
N SER A 49 -26.18 13.02 -7.05
CA SER A 49 -27.30 13.02 -6.11
C SER A 49 -28.52 12.32 -6.73
N LEU A 50 -29.37 11.70 -5.89
CA LEU A 50 -30.62 11.10 -6.36
C LEU A 50 -31.52 12.09 -7.11
N PRO A 51 -31.72 13.35 -6.63
CA PRO A 51 -32.52 14.31 -7.35
C PRO A 51 -31.94 14.70 -8.72
N SER A 52 -30.62 14.76 -8.90
CA SER A 52 -30.02 15.04 -10.21
C SER A 52 -30.24 13.91 -11.22
N LEU A 53 -30.51 12.70 -10.74
CA LEU A 53 -30.88 11.53 -11.55
C LEU A 53 -32.40 11.43 -11.78
N GLY A 54 -33.19 12.39 -11.28
CA GLY A 54 -34.66 12.34 -11.36
C GLY A 54 -35.29 11.33 -10.40
N LEU A 55 -34.55 10.86 -9.39
CA LEU A 55 -35.02 9.87 -8.43
C LEU A 55 -35.42 10.52 -7.10
N PRO A 56 -36.51 10.06 -6.45
CA PRO A 56 -36.91 10.56 -5.15
C PRO A 56 -35.91 10.14 -4.08
N GLN A 57 -35.60 11.05 -3.17
CA GLN A 57 -34.73 10.79 -2.02
C GLN A 57 -35.57 10.53 -0.77
N PHE A 58 -35.37 9.38 -0.12
CA PHE A 58 -36.15 8.94 1.05
C PHE A 58 -35.40 9.02 2.39
N PHE A 59 -34.15 9.49 2.38
CA PHE A 59 -33.33 9.71 3.57
C PHE A 59 -32.97 11.18 3.72
N GLY A 60 -32.78 11.64 4.96
CA GLY A 60 -32.40 13.03 5.25
C GLY A 60 -30.94 13.34 4.88
N ASP A 61 -30.56 14.62 4.85
CA ASP A 61 -29.17 15.00 4.58
C ASP A 61 -28.20 14.35 5.58
N ILE A 62 -27.35 13.46 5.07
CA ILE A 62 -26.37 12.69 5.87
C ILE A 62 -25.39 13.61 6.59
N LYS A 63 -25.07 14.75 5.95
CA LYS A 63 -24.20 15.79 6.54
C LYS A 63 -24.80 16.40 7.81
N THR A 64 -26.12 16.43 7.93
CA THR A 64 -26.85 17.02 9.06
C THR A 64 -27.23 15.98 10.10
N SER A 65 -27.58 14.77 9.67
CA SER A 65 -28.09 13.70 10.54
C SER A 65 -27.01 12.74 11.06
N GLY A 66 -25.80 12.76 10.49
CA GLY A 66 -24.59 12.14 11.02
C GLY A 66 -24.53 10.60 11.04
N ASN A 67 -25.67 9.90 10.96
CA ASN A 67 -25.74 8.45 11.15
C ASN A 67 -26.31 7.73 9.90
N ILE A 68 -25.44 7.45 8.92
CA ILE A 68 -25.75 6.60 7.74
C ILE A 68 -26.41 5.26 8.16
N LYS A 69 -25.95 4.69 9.28
CA LYS A 69 -26.45 3.42 9.81
C LYS A 69 -27.94 3.48 10.18
N ASP A 70 -28.40 4.60 10.74
CA ASP A 70 -29.79 4.73 11.18
C ASP A 70 -30.71 4.97 9.99
N GLU A 71 -30.26 5.75 9.00
CA GLU A 71 -30.98 5.92 7.73
C GLU A 71 -31.08 4.59 6.94
N LEU A 72 -30.01 3.81 6.86
CA LEU A 72 -30.05 2.47 6.25
C LEU A 72 -31.04 1.53 6.96
N LYS A 73 -31.13 1.60 8.29
CA LYS A 73 -32.11 0.80 9.05
C LYS A 73 -33.54 1.23 8.75
N LYS A 74 -33.80 2.54 8.66
CA LYS A 74 -35.12 3.07 8.31
C LYS A 74 -35.52 2.61 6.91
N LEU A 75 -34.64 2.77 5.92
CA LEU A 75 -34.88 2.29 4.55
C LEU A 75 -35.11 0.79 4.50
N ASN A 76 -34.36 -0.02 5.27
CA ASN A 76 -34.57 -1.45 5.33
C ASN A 76 -35.95 -1.82 5.91
N GLY A 77 -36.39 -1.09 6.95
CA GLY A 77 -37.75 -1.22 7.47
C GLY A 77 -38.83 -0.88 6.44
N SER A 78 -38.65 0.22 5.71
CA SER A 78 -39.53 0.63 4.61
C SER A 78 -39.54 -0.38 3.46
N LEU A 79 -38.40 -0.97 3.12
CA LEU A 79 -38.26 -1.99 2.09
C LEU A 79 -39.00 -3.29 2.47
N LEU A 80 -38.85 -3.73 3.72
CA LEU A 80 -39.58 -4.90 4.22
C LEU A 80 -41.09 -4.68 4.23
N ALA A 81 -41.55 -3.50 4.67
CA ALA A 81 -42.96 -3.15 4.63
C ALA A 81 -43.50 -3.14 3.19
N ALA A 82 -42.78 -2.51 2.26
CA ALA A 82 -43.15 -2.49 0.84
C ALA A 82 -43.19 -3.89 0.21
N PHE A 83 -42.27 -4.78 0.60
CA PHE A 83 -42.27 -6.17 0.15
C PHE A 83 -43.46 -6.95 0.70
N LEU A 84 -43.82 -6.78 1.97
CA LEU A 84 -45.01 -7.41 2.57
C LEU A 84 -46.31 -6.89 1.95
N ASP A 85 -46.40 -5.60 1.64
CA ASP A 85 -47.52 -5.03 0.88
C ASP A 85 -47.64 -5.68 -0.50
N LEU A 86 -46.51 -5.88 -1.18
CA LEU A 86 -46.47 -6.52 -2.49
C LEU A 86 -46.90 -7.98 -2.41
N THR A 87 -46.41 -8.76 -1.43
CA THR A 87 -46.83 -10.15 -1.27
C THR A 87 -48.31 -10.25 -0.92
N GLN A 88 -48.83 -9.35 -0.07
CA GLN A 88 -50.25 -9.28 0.24
C GLN A 88 -51.11 -9.01 -1.00
N LEU A 89 -50.68 -8.07 -1.86
CA LEU A 89 -51.34 -7.78 -3.14
C LEU A 89 -51.31 -8.96 -4.11
N LEU A 90 -50.23 -9.74 -4.12
CA LEU A 90 -50.09 -10.91 -4.98
C LEU A 90 -50.91 -12.11 -4.48
N ILE A 91 -51.06 -12.26 -3.16
CA ILE A 91 -51.80 -13.38 -2.55
C ILE A 91 -53.32 -13.13 -2.59
N VAL A 92 -53.75 -11.92 -2.23
CA VAL A 92 -55.18 -11.58 -2.07
C VAL A 92 -55.76 -10.85 -3.28
N GLY A 93 -54.91 -10.16 -4.06
CA GLY A 93 -55.32 -9.37 -5.22
C GLY A 93 -55.13 -10.10 -6.56
N ASN A 94 -55.54 -9.43 -7.63
CA ASN A 94 -55.25 -9.86 -9.00
C ASN A 94 -53.78 -9.51 -9.35
N PRO A 95 -52.94 -10.49 -9.76
CA PRO A 95 -51.54 -10.26 -10.10
C PRO A 95 -51.32 -9.31 -11.28
N LEU A 96 -52.33 -9.09 -12.13
CA LEU A 96 -52.29 -8.15 -13.26
C LEU A 96 -52.81 -6.73 -12.92
N SER A 97 -53.10 -6.45 -11.65
CA SER A 97 -53.57 -5.13 -11.28
C SER A 97 -52.46 -4.07 -11.41
N PRO A 98 -52.78 -2.84 -11.85
CA PRO A 98 -51.79 -1.75 -11.97
C PRO A 98 -51.15 -1.38 -10.61
N HIS A 99 -51.79 -1.74 -9.50
CA HIS A 99 -51.26 -1.55 -8.15
C HIS A 99 -49.99 -2.37 -7.88
N VAL A 100 -49.87 -3.56 -8.46
CA VAL A 100 -48.66 -4.40 -8.34
C VAL A 100 -47.48 -3.71 -9.04
N SER A 101 -47.71 -3.17 -10.25
CA SER A 101 -46.67 -2.45 -11.00
C SER A 101 -46.20 -1.20 -10.26
N LYS A 102 -47.12 -0.44 -9.65
CA LYS A 102 -46.77 0.75 -8.87
C LYS A 102 -45.95 0.40 -7.63
N LYS A 103 -46.33 -0.68 -6.91
CA LYS A 103 -45.57 -1.14 -5.74
C LYS A 103 -44.19 -1.68 -6.12
N PHE A 104 -44.05 -2.26 -7.30
CA PHE A 104 -42.74 -2.67 -7.83
C PHE A 104 -41.84 -1.45 -8.10
N GLU A 105 -42.39 -0.37 -8.66
CA GLU A 105 -41.68 0.89 -8.86
C GLU A 105 -41.24 1.53 -7.53
N ASP A 106 -42.13 1.57 -6.54
CA ASP A 106 -41.80 2.05 -5.18
C ASP A 106 -40.62 1.27 -4.57
N LEU A 107 -40.62 -0.06 -4.78
CA LEU A 107 -39.57 -0.96 -4.31
C LEU A 107 -38.23 -0.70 -5.05
N ALA A 108 -38.28 -0.47 -6.36
CA ALA A 108 -37.11 -0.08 -7.15
C ALA A 108 -36.50 1.24 -6.65
N PHE A 109 -37.34 2.25 -6.35
CA PHE A 109 -36.85 3.51 -5.79
C PHE A 109 -36.20 3.33 -4.42
N LEU A 110 -36.75 2.48 -3.55
CA LEU A 110 -36.13 2.14 -2.27
C LEU A 110 -34.75 1.52 -2.46
N PHE A 111 -34.58 0.63 -3.44
CA PHE A 111 -33.26 0.05 -3.76
C PHE A 111 -32.27 1.07 -4.31
N PHE A 112 -32.68 1.98 -5.19
CA PHE A 112 -31.79 3.03 -5.67
C PHE A 112 -31.30 3.92 -4.51
N ASN A 113 -32.19 4.28 -3.58
CA ASN A 113 -31.84 5.02 -2.37
C ASN A 113 -30.86 4.24 -1.49
N PHE A 114 -31.10 2.94 -1.30
CA PHE A 114 -30.23 2.06 -0.52
C PHE A 114 -28.82 1.96 -1.13
N HIS A 115 -28.73 1.77 -2.45
CA HIS A 115 -27.47 1.71 -3.18
C HIS A 115 -26.70 3.02 -3.12
N HIS A 116 -27.40 4.15 -3.23
CA HIS A 116 -26.79 5.45 -3.10
C HIS A 116 -26.15 5.66 -1.71
N LEU A 117 -26.86 5.33 -0.62
CA LEU A 117 -26.30 5.37 0.74
C LEU A 117 -25.08 4.46 0.91
N LEU A 118 -25.12 3.25 0.34
CA LEU A 118 -23.97 2.34 0.37
C LEU A 118 -22.78 2.90 -0.39
N ASN A 119 -23.02 3.53 -1.55
CA ASN A 119 -21.96 4.13 -2.36
C ASN A 119 -21.27 5.27 -1.61
N GLU A 120 -22.02 6.11 -0.90
CA GLU A 120 -21.42 7.13 -0.03
C GLU A 120 -20.62 6.51 1.13
N PHE A 121 -21.12 5.43 1.73
CA PHE A 121 -20.43 4.74 2.82
C PHE A 121 -19.09 4.13 2.40
N ARG A 122 -18.87 3.81 1.11
CA ARG A 122 -17.62 3.22 0.61
C ARG A 122 -16.39 4.06 0.94
N VAL A 123 -16.50 5.39 0.90
CA VAL A 123 -15.36 6.29 1.20
C VAL A 123 -14.99 6.20 2.69
N VAL A 124 -15.99 6.15 3.57
CA VAL A 124 -15.78 5.99 5.01
C VAL A 124 -15.16 4.61 5.32
N GLN A 125 -15.67 3.56 4.67
CA GLN A 125 -15.13 2.21 4.79
C GLN A 125 -13.67 2.14 4.32
N ALA A 126 -13.34 2.70 3.16
CA ALA A 126 -11.97 2.71 2.63
C ALA A 126 -10.99 3.38 3.59
N ARG A 127 -11.38 4.51 4.20
CA ARG A 127 -10.57 5.20 5.23
C ARG A 127 -10.37 4.33 6.47
N ALA A 128 -11.42 3.68 6.96
CA ALA A 128 -11.31 2.77 8.10
C ALA A 128 -10.38 1.57 7.79
N THR A 129 -10.46 1.01 6.59
CA THR A 129 -9.56 -0.03 6.10
C THR A 129 -8.11 0.43 6.06
N LEU A 130 -7.83 1.65 5.56
CA LEU A 130 -6.47 2.20 5.54
C LEU A 130 -5.89 2.36 6.94
N VAL A 131 -6.68 2.85 7.91
CA VAL A 131 -6.26 2.95 9.31
C VAL A 131 -5.90 1.57 9.86
N GLN A 132 -6.70 0.55 9.54
CA GLN A 132 -6.45 -0.82 9.99
C GLN A 132 -5.14 -1.38 9.40
N ILE A 133 -4.91 -1.17 8.10
CA ILE A 133 -3.66 -1.58 7.44
C ILE A 133 -2.45 -0.91 8.10
N GLN A 134 -2.53 0.39 8.39
CA GLN A 134 -1.43 1.12 9.01
C GLN A 134 -1.16 0.66 10.46
N ARG A 135 -2.21 0.31 11.21
CA ARG A 135 -2.06 -0.29 12.55
C ARG A 135 -1.35 -1.64 12.48
N GLU A 136 -1.72 -2.49 11.51
CA GLU A 136 -1.09 -3.78 11.31
C GLU A 136 0.39 -3.64 10.92
N GLN A 137 0.72 -2.69 10.03
CA GLN A 137 2.09 -2.39 9.65
C GLN A 137 2.93 -1.94 10.85
N ASN A 138 2.40 -1.04 11.69
CA ASN A 138 3.06 -0.61 12.92
C ASN A 138 3.30 -1.78 13.89
N GLN A 139 2.32 -2.68 14.05
CA GLN A 139 2.49 -3.87 14.88
C GLN A 139 3.57 -4.80 14.33
N LYS A 140 3.62 -5.03 13.01
CA LYS A 140 4.68 -5.82 12.35
C LYS A 140 6.05 -5.21 12.60
N LEU A 141 6.21 -3.90 12.40
CA LEU A 141 7.47 -3.19 12.65
C LEU A 141 7.92 -3.32 14.11
N ARG A 142 7.01 -3.14 15.07
CA ARG A 142 7.30 -3.32 16.50
C ARG A 142 7.79 -4.74 16.81
N ARG A 143 7.14 -5.76 16.25
CA ARG A 143 7.55 -7.17 16.43
C ARG A 143 8.95 -7.43 15.86
N VAL A 144 9.26 -6.88 14.68
CA VAL A 144 10.59 -7.01 14.08
C VAL A 144 11.65 -6.31 14.95
N LEU A 145 11.36 -5.09 15.42
CA LEU A 145 12.26 -4.35 16.30
C LEU A 145 12.54 -5.11 17.60
N THR A 146 11.51 -5.70 18.23
CA THR A 146 11.70 -6.53 19.43
C THR A 146 12.56 -7.76 19.14
N LYS A 147 12.39 -8.42 17.99
CA LYS A 147 13.24 -9.56 17.59
C LYS A 147 14.68 -9.13 17.35
N MET A 148 14.91 -8.02 16.65
CA MET A 148 16.24 -7.48 16.43
C MET A 148 16.92 -7.07 17.74
N ALA A 149 16.20 -6.42 18.65
CA ALA A 149 16.73 -6.04 19.96
C ALA A 149 17.18 -7.27 20.76
N LYS A 150 16.39 -8.36 20.76
CA LYS A 150 16.76 -9.64 21.38
C LYS A 150 18.02 -10.24 20.75
N ALA A 151 18.06 -10.32 19.42
CA ALA A 151 19.21 -10.84 18.69
C ALA A 151 20.50 -10.05 18.97
N VAL A 152 20.42 -8.72 19.09
CA VAL A 152 21.57 -7.87 19.45
C VAL A 152 22.06 -8.17 20.86
N VAL A 153 21.16 -8.34 21.82
CA VAL A 153 21.52 -8.70 23.21
C VAL A 153 22.19 -10.08 23.24
N GLU A 154 21.60 -11.07 22.59
CA GLU A 154 22.14 -12.43 22.48
C GLU A 154 23.53 -12.42 21.82
N THR A 155 23.71 -11.68 20.72
CA THR A 155 24.99 -11.57 20.02
C THR A 155 26.05 -10.90 20.90
N LYS A 156 25.69 -9.86 21.65
CA LYS A 156 26.61 -9.20 22.61
C LYS A 156 27.03 -10.15 23.74
N GLN A 157 26.10 -10.94 24.26
CA GLN A 157 26.38 -11.96 25.29
C GLN A 157 27.37 -13.00 24.75
N ILE A 158 27.06 -13.60 23.60
CA ILE A 158 27.92 -14.60 22.94
C ILE A 158 29.31 -14.01 22.65
N LEU A 159 29.38 -12.79 22.12
CA LEU A 159 30.66 -12.12 21.85
C LEU A 159 31.46 -11.90 23.14
N SER A 160 30.83 -11.45 24.22
CA SER A 160 31.51 -11.24 25.50
C SER A 160 32.04 -12.54 26.11
N GLU A 161 31.29 -13.64 25.99
CA GLU A 161 31.71 -14.97 26.43
C GLU A 161 32.88 -15.50 25.61
N SER A 162 32.82 -15.36 24.28
CA SER A 162 33.91 -15.74 23.39
C SER A 162 35.17 -14.93 23.69
N MET A 163 35.06 -13.61 23.86
CA MET A 163 36.17 -12.74 24.24
C MET A 163 36.81 -13.14 25.58
N ARG A 164 35.99 -13.55 26.56
CA ARG A 164 36.46 -14.08 27.84
C ARG A 164 37.26 -15.38 27.66
N LYS A 165 36.72 -16.31 26.85
CA LYS A 165 37.38 -17.59 26.54
C LYS A 165 38.72 -17.38 25.80
N THR A 166 38.79 -16.49 24.81
CA THR A 166 40.07 -16.18 24.14
C THR A 166 41.07 -15.53 25.08
N LYS A 167 40.63 -14.66 26.01
CA LYS A 167 41.52 -14.09 27.03
C LYS A 167 42.08 -15.17 27.96
N GLU A 168 41.23 -16.07 28.45
CA GLU A 168 41.66 -17.22 29.26
C GLU A 168 42.60 -18.15 28.49
N GLN A 169 42.41 -18.34 27.19
CA GLN A 169 43.34 -19.12 26.37
C GLN A 169 44.68 -18.40 26.13
N LEU A 170 44.68 -17.07 25.98
CA LEU A 170 45.90 -16.27 25.86
C LEU A 170 46.74 -16.29 27.14
N GLU A 171 46.10 -16.22 28.32
CA GLU A 171 46.77 -16.34 29.62
C GLU A 171 47.32 -17.74 29.89
N ASN A 172 46.78 -18.77 29.23
CA ASN A 172 47.23 -20.16 29.33
C ASN A 172 48.21 -20.58 28.21
N VAL A 173 48.67 -19.67 27.35
CA VAL A 173 49.76 -19.97 26.41
C VAL A 173 51.05 -20.12 27.22
N PRO A 174 51.69 -21.31 27.26
CA PRO A 174 53.01 -21.42 27.86
C PRO A 174 53.95 -20.50 27.08
N ALA A 175 54.72 -19.68 27.80
CA ALA A 175 55.73 -18.81 27.22
C ALA A 175 56.49 -19.59 26.14
N LEU A 176 56.31 -19.19 24.87
CA LEU A 176 57.15 -19.71 23.82
C LEU A 176 58.55 -19.27 24.22
N SER A 177 59.36 -20.23 24.68
CA SER A 177 60.78 -20.04 24.90
C SER A 177 61.41 -19.81 23.54
N THR A 178 61.26 -18.60 23.01
CA THR A 178 62.25 -18.04 22.13
C THR A 178 63.46 -17.85 23.02
N LYS A 179 64.38 -18.82 22.98
CA LYS A 179 65.79 -18.51 23.16
C LYS A 179 66.10 -17.41 22.15
N ILE A 180 66.00 -16.16 22.60
CA ILE A 180 66.60 -15.03 21.93
C ILE A 180 68.09 -15.24 22.19
N GLU A 181 68.78 -15.87 21.25
CA GLU A 181 70.21 -15.62 21.11
C GLU A 181 70.33 -14.10 20.98
N THR A 182 70.98 -13.50 21.96
CA THR A 182 71.28 -12.07 22.01
C THR A 182 71.86 -11.65 20.66
N ALA A 183 71.13 -10.79 19.95
CA ALA A 183 71.65 -10.11 18.79
C ALA A 183 72.91 -9.33 19.21
N PRO A 184 74.00 -9.37 18.42
CA PRO A 184 75.18 -8.57 18.73
C PRO A 184 74.82 -7.09 18.69
N ASP A 185 75.42 -6.35 19.63
CA ASP A 185 75.24 -4.93 19.88
C ASP A 185 75.52 -4.12 18.61
N PHE A 186 74.47 -3.52 18.04
CA PHE A 186 74.59 -2.62 16.89
C PHE A 186 74.53 -1.20 17.42
N THR A 187 75.71 -0.65 17.72
CA THR A 187 75.85 0.77 18.04
C THR A 187 75.57 1.60 16.80
N ASP A 188 74.68 2.56 16.98
CA ASP A 188 74.14 3.45 15.97
C ASP A 188 75.22 4.42 15.46
N THR A 189 75.81 4.13 14.31
CA THR A 189 76.43 5.16 13.46
C THR A 189 76.41 4.69 12.02
N GLU A 190 75.24 4.78 11.36
CA GLU A 190 75.06 5.09 9.92
C GLU A 190 73.66 4.69 9.44
N CYS A 191 72.63 5.35 9.98
CA CYS A 191 71.43 5.58 9.17
C CYS A 191 71.79 6.66 8.14
N TYR A 192 72.35 6.31 6.98
CA TYR A 192 72.15 6.98 5.69
C TYR A 192 72.97 6.23 4.62
N ASN A 193 72.31 5.88 3.50
CA ASN A 193 72.87 5.44 2.21
C ASN A 193 72.92 3.92 1.90
N ILE A 194 71.77 3.27 1.74
CA ILE A 194 71.66 2.05 0.88
C ILE A 194 70.46 2.15 -0.08
N TRP A 195 70.22 3.34 -0.64
CA TRP A 195 69.30 3.55 -1.79
C TRP A 195 70.00 4.16 -3.01
N GLN A 196 71.32 3.94 -3.12
CA GLN A 196 72.10 4.33 -4.30
C GLN A 196 73.05 3.17 -4.63
N VAL A 197 73.12 2.81 -5.92
CA VAL A 197 74.02 1.81 -6.53
C VAL A 197 73.53 0.35 -6.40
N THR A 198 72.71 -0.16 -7.32
CA THR A 198 73.21 -0.74 -8.58
C THR A 198 72.08 -0.88 -9.63
N ARG A 199 71.86 0.16 -10.43
CA ARG A 199 71.44 0.01 -11.83
C ARG A 199 72.70 0.19 -12.69
N LYS A 200 73.23 -0.92 -13.23
CA LYS A 200 73.77 -1.10 -14.60
C LYS A 200 74.81 -2.24 -14.68
N SER A 201 74.58 -3.10 -15.67
CA SER A 201 75.54 -3.88 -16.51
C SER A 201 76.51 -4.83 -15.80
N THR A 202 76.66 -6.12 -16.09
CA THR A 202 76.75 -6.92 -17.35
C THR A 202 76.75 -8.39 -16.88
N CYS A 203 76.12 -9.38 -17.52
CA CYS A 203 76.28 -9.91 -18.88
C CYS A 203 74.95 -10.47 -19.41
#